data_AF-A0A519R5I5-F1
#
_entry.id   AF-A0A519R5I5-F1
#
_cell.length_a   1.000
_cell.length_b   1.000
_cell.length_c   1.000
_cell.angle_alpha   90.00
_cell.angle_beta   90.00
_cell.angle_gamma   90.00
#
_symmetry.space_group_name_H-M   'P 1'
#
loop_
_entity.id
_entity.type
_entity.pdbx_description
1 polymer ?
#
loop_
_entity_poly.entity_id
_entity_poly.type
_entity_poly.pdbx_seq_one_letter_code
_entity_poly.pdbx_strand_id
1 'polypeptide(L)'
;MFLRNHYQNAYITHDLEAAMTLVSDRWGVKDWIRFEPDMVLATPTGDKEASVRVALGWCDDVQIELIQPVKGWTDPYACVLGADRSDPTPVFHHVAVRRDDEAQMRQEIADLGLPVVFEGSVPGLVFVYLDARESLGHFFEYVWADAEGWKGQGWPEGKAVKA
;
A
#
# COMPACT_ATOMS: atom_id res chain seq x y z
N MET A 1 -20.53 1.82 0.88
CA MET A 1 -19.78 0.59 0.57
C MET A 1 -18.31 0.84 0.85
N PHE A 2 -17.68 0.10 1.76
CA PHE A 2 -16.30 0.38 2.21
C PHE A 2 -15.23 0.08 1.14
N LEU A 3 -15.44 -0.94 0.32
CA LEU A 3 -14.53 -1.34 -0.78
C LEU A 3 -14.60 -0.44 -2.04
N ARG A 4 -15.46 0.59 -2.07
CA ARG A 4 -15.52 1.49 -3.23
C ARG A 4 -14.17 2.15 -3.44
N ASN A 5 -13.85 2.47 -4.70
CA ASN A 5 -12.61 3.14 -5.09
C ASN A 5 -11.35 2.34 -4.77
N HIS A 6 -11.47 1.01 -4.75
CA HIS A 6 -10.31 0.12 -4.84
C HIS A 6 -9.55 0.43 -6.13
N TYR A 7 -8.27 0.73 -5.97
CA TYR A 7 -7.38 1.07 -7.08
C TYR A 7 -6.03 0.35 -7.03
N GLN A 8 -5.62 -0.18 -5.87
CA GLN A 8 -4.29 -0.78 -5.69
C GLN A 8 -4.36 -2.21 -5.17
N ASN A 9 -3.50 -3.06 -5.72
CA ASN A 9 -3.10 -4.34 -5.14
C ASN A 9 -1.62 -4.27 -4.80
N ALA A 10 -1.28 -4.56 -3.55
CA ALA A 10 0.08 -4.46 -3.07
C ALA A 10 0.64 -5.81 -2.66
N TYR A 11 1.92 -6.00 -2.98
CA TYR A 11 2.64 -7.25 -2.81
C TYR A 11 3.97 -6.99 -2.10
N ILE A 12 4.33 -7.87 -1.17
CA ILE A 12 5.58 -7.79 -0.43
C ILE A 12 6.59 -8.76 -1.03
N THR A 13 7.84 -8.35 -1.13
CA THR A 13 8.96 -9.17 -1.62
C THR A 13 10.19 -9.03 -0.73
N HIS A 14 11.08 -10.02 -0.80
CA HIS A 14 12.43 -9.92 -0.22
C HIS A 14 13.38 -9.05 -1.05
N ASP A 15 13.15 -8.91 -2.36
CA ASP A 15 14.01 -8.19 -3.29
C ASP A 15 13.17 -7.40 -4.33
N LEU A 16 13.14 -6.08 -4.18
CA LEU A 16 12.35 -5.20 -5.04
C LEU A 16 12.79 -5.24 -6.50
N GLU A 17 14.10 -5.27 -6.78
CA GLU A 17 14.60 -5.18 -8.17
C GLU A 17 14.32 -6.49 -8.93
N ALA A 18 14.53 -7.63 -8.26
CA ALA A 18 14.21 -8.94 -8.82
C ALA A 18 12.70 -9.12 -9.01
N ALA A 19 11.89 -8.66 -8.05
CA ALA A 19 10.43 -8.64 -8.14
C ALA A 19 9.93 -7.78 -9.32
N MET A 20 10.45 -6.56 -9.46
CA MET A 20 10.11 -5.68 -10.58
C MET A 20 10.43 -6.34 -11.92
N THR A 21 11.62 -6.93 -12.05
CA THR A 21 12.03 -7.64 -13.28
C THR A 21 11.08 -8.79 -13.59
N LEU A 22 10.81 -9.65 -12.60
CA LEU A 22 9.88 -10.77 -12.74
C LEU A 22 8.48 -10.31 -13.16
N VAL A 23 7.97 -9.26 -12.52
CA VAL A 23 6.62 -8.76 -12.78
C VAL A 23 6.54 -8.08 -14.15
N SER A 24 7.56 -7.31 -14.54
CA SER A 24 7.65 -6.69 -15.85
C SER A 24 7.74 -7.72 -16.97
N ASP A 25 8.62 -8.71 -16.85
CA ASP A 25 8.85 -9.69 -17.91
C ASP A 25 7.65 -10.64 -18.08
N ARG A 26 7.03 -11.04 -16.96
CA ARG A 26 5.95 -12.02 -16.98
C ARG A 26 4.57 -11.40 -17.24
N TRP A 27 4.30 -10.23 -16.67
CA TRP A 27 2.96 -9.63 -16.63
C TRP A 27 2.87 -8.28 -17.33
N GLY A 28 4.00 -7.71 -17.76
CA GLY A 28 4.02 -6.51 -18.61
C GLY A 28 3.88 -5.18 -17.87
N VAL A 29 3.96 -5.17 -16.53
CA VAL A 29 3.94 -3.93 -15.74
C VAL A 29 5.24 -3.15 -15.98
N LYS A 30 5.14 -1.85 -16.30
CA LYS A 30 6.28 -1.03 -16.71
C LYS A 30 6.25 0.35 -16.04
N ASP A 31 7.27 1.16 -16.33
CA ASP A 31 7.36 2.58 -15.94
C ASP A 31 7.23 2.81 -14.43
N TRP A 32 7.90 1.93 -13.66
CA TRP A 32 7.86 1.93 -12.21
C TRP A 32 8.32 3.27 -11.61
N ILE A 33 7.45 3.88 -10.80
CA ILE A 33 7.82 4.96 -9.88
C ILE A 33 8.44 4.30 -8.65
N ARG A 34 9.63 4.76 -8.22
CA ARG A 34 10.39 4.17 -7.12
C ARG A 34 10.73 5.19 -6.05
N PHE A 35 10.63 4.78 -4.80
CA PHE A 35 11.01 5.59 -3.64
C PHE A 35 11.31 4.71 -2.42
N GLU A 36 12.06 5.26 -1.47
CA GLU A 36 12.51 4.55 -0.26
C GLU A 36 12.22 5.42 0.96
N PRO A 37 10.97 5.41 1.48
CA PRO A 37 10.58 6.28 2.56
C PRO A 37 11.07 5.73 3.91
N ASP A 38 11.73 6.59 4.68
CA ASP A 38 11.85 6.42 6.13
C ASP A 38 10.63 7.11 6.78
N MET A 39 9.91 6.37 7.62
CA MET A 39 8.63 6.80 8.18
C MET A 39 8.56 6.54 9.68
N VAL A 40 7.79 7.39 10.36
CA VAL A 40 7.30 7.12 11.72
C VAL A 40 5.83 6.76 11.60
N LEU A 41 5.50 5.51 11.92
CA LEU A 41 4.16 4.95 11.84
C LEU A 41 3.50 5.03 13.21
N ALA A 42 2.31 5.64 13.27
CA ALA A 42 1.50 5.64 14.48
C ALA A 42 0.83 4.28 14.63
N THR A 43 1.05 3.58 15.75
CA THR A 43 0.45 2.27 16.03
C THR A 43 -0.36 2.31 17.32
N PRO A 44 -1.26 1.35 17.56
CA PRO A 44 -1.96 1.23 18.85
C PRO A 44 -1.03 1.10 20.07
N THR A 45 0.23 0.72 19.84
CA THR A 45 1.24 0.53 20.89
C THR A 45 2.28 1.67 20.96
N GLY A 46 2.00 2.78 20.27
CA GLY A 46 2.89 3.93 20.14
C GLY A 46 3.66 3.94 18.82
N ASP A 47 4.40 5.02 18.58
CA ASP A 47 5.06 5.27 17.32
C ASP A 47 6.20 4.28 17.04
N LYS A 48 6.35 3.90 15.76
CA LYS A 48 7.37 2.97 15.28
C LYS A 48 8.08 3.53 14.05
N GLU A 49 9.41 3.54 14.08
CA GLU A 49 10.20 3.82 12.89
C GLU A 49 10.18 2.61 11.95
N ALA A 50 9.95 2.85 10.66
CA ALA A 50 9.98 1.84 9.62
C ALA A 50 10.60 2.40 8.34
N SER A 51 11.18 1.52 7.54
CA SER A 51 11.75 1.85 6.24
C SER A 51 11.43 0.76 5.25
N VAL A 52 11.00 1.15 4.06
CA VAL A 52 10.63 0.25 2.97
C VAL A 52 11.23 0.77 1.66
N ARG A 53 11.35 -0.10 0.65
CA ARG A 53 11.54 0.30 -0.74
C ARG A 53 10.25 0.00 -1.48
N VAL A 54 9.77 0.93 -2.29
CA VAL A 54 8.49 0.81 -2.98
C VAL A 54 8.69 1.00 -4.48
N ALA A 55 7.97 0.20 -5.27
CA ALA A 55 7.78 0.41 -6.68
C ALA A 55 6.29 0.39 -7.03
N LEU A 56 5.82 1.45 -7.70
CA LEU A 56 4.45 1.61 -8.15
C LEU A 56 4.38 1.52 -9.68
N GLY A 57 3.56 0.61 -10.19
CA GLY A 57 3.31 0.43 -11.62
C GLY A 57 1.82 0.40 -11.91
N TRP A 58 1.37 1.05 -12.98
CA TRP A 58 -0.04 1.10 -13.35
C TRP A 58 -0.36 0.13 -14.48
N CYS A 59 -1.40 -0.68 -14.28
CA CYS A 59 -1.98 -1.60 -15.26
C CYS A 59 -3.41 -1.15 -15.55
N ASP A 60 -3.57 -0.30 -16.55
CA ASP A 60 -4.82 0.40 -16.87
C ASP A 60 -5.39 1.08 -15.61
N ASP A 61 -6.39 0.44 -15.02
CA ASP A 61 -7.17 0.96 -13.92
C ASP A 61 -6.64 0.58 -12.53
N VAL A 62 -5.69 -0.35 -12.45
CA VAL A 62 -5.19 -0.91 -11.19
C VAL A 62 -3.71 -0.61 -11.04
N GLN A 63 -3.34 -0.08 -9.88
CA GLN A 63 -1.96 0.05 -9.45
C GLN A 63 -1.48 -1.26 -8.84
N ILE A 64 -0.34 -1.72 -9.32
CA ILE A 64 0.45 -2.78 -8.70
C ILE A 64 1.54 -2.11 -7.90
N GLU A 65 1.51 -2.32 -6.59
CA GLU A 65 2.54 -1.87 -5.67
C GLU A 65 3.40 -3.07 -5.25
N LEU A 66 4.73 -2.89 -5.31
CA LEU A 66 5.70 -3.82 -4.77
C LEU A 66 6.43 -3.15 -3.61
N ILE A 67 6.48 -3.82 -2.46
CA ILE A 67 7.14 -3.31 -1.25
C ILE A 67 8.20 -4.31 -0.80
N GLN A 68 9.40 -3.80 -0.53
CA GLN A 68 10.45 -4.51 0.17
C GLN A 68 10.68 -3.87 1.55
N PRO A 69 10.37 -4.55 2.66
CA PRO A 69 10.69 -4.05 3.99
C PRO A 69 12.21 -4.04 4.22
N VAL A 70 12.75 -2.94 4.76
CA VAL A 70 14.22 -2.74 4.88
C VAL A 70 14.69 -2.83 6.33
N LYS A 71 14.17 -1.97 7.21
CA LYS A 71 14.61 -1.84 8.61
C LYS A 71 13.49 -1.28 9.49
N GLY A 72 13.66 -1.38 10.80
CA GLY A 72 12.70 -0.91 11.79
C GLY A 72 11.54 -1.89 11.97
N TRP A 73 10.36 -1.36 12.27
CA TRP A 73 9.16 -2.15 12.49
C TRP A 73 8.54 -2.56 11.16
N THR A 74 8.79 -3.80 10.76
CA THR A 74 8.38 -4.36 9.46
C THR A 74 7.42 -5.53 9.58
N ASP A 75 7.04 -5.90 10.81
CA ASP A 75 6.22 -7.08 11.12
C ASP A 75 4.93 -7.19 10.30
N PRO A 76 4.16 -6.10 10.06
CA PRO A 76 2.95 -6.18 9.25
C PRO A 76 3.22 -6.66 7.82
N TYR A 77 4.35 -6.24 7.23
CA TYR A 77 4.74 -6.64 5.88
C TYR A 77 5.39 -8.03 5.86
N ALA A 78 6.28 -8.30 6.82
CA ALA A 78 7.07 -9.52 6.83
C ALA A 78 6.23 -10.78 7.10
N CYS A 79 5.02 -10.65 7.67
CA CYS A 79 4.21 -11.80 8.04
C CYS A 79 3.71 -12.64 6.85
N VAL A 80 3.73 -12.11 5.62
CA VAL A 80 3.35 -12.85 4.41
C VAL A 80 4.54 -13.44 3.66
N LEU A 81 5.77 -13.07 4.02
CA LEU A 81 6.97 -13.51 3.32
C LEU A 81 7.37 -14.93 3.72
N GLY A 82 7.79 -15.71 2.72
CA GLY A 82 8.36 -17.04 2.94
C GLY A 82 9.71 -17.00 3.66
N ALA A 83 10.11 -18.14 4.23
CA ALA A 83 11.39 -18.26 4.93
C ALA A 83 12.61 -18.17 4.01
N ASP A 84 12.47 -18.54 2.73
CA ASP A 84 13.53 -18.39 1.73
C ASP A 84 13.65 -16.93 1.30
N ARG A 85 14.69 -16.26 1.81
CA ARG A 85 14.97 -14.86 1.49
C ARG A 85 15.50 -14.64 0.07
N SER A 86 15.87 -15.71 -0.64
CA SER A 86 16.33 -15.62 -2.02
C SER A 86 15.19 -15.67 -3.04
N ASP A 87 13.97 -16.03 -2.62
CA ASP A 87 12.79 -16.02 -3.48
C ASP A 87 12.29 -14.57 -3.65
N PRO A 88 12.36 -14.02 -4.89
CA PRO A 88 11.91 -12.65 -5.14
C PRO A 88 10.40 -12.55 -5.40
N THR A 89 9.67 -13.68 -5.37
CA THR A 89 8.26 -13.73 -5.73
C THR A 89 7.43 -12.81 -4.84
N PRO A 90 6.76 -11.78 -5.40
CA PRO A 90 5.90 -10.91 -4.60
C PRO A 90 4.67 -11.66 -4.07
N VAL A 91 4.40 -11.50 -2.78
CA VAL A 91 3.27 -12.12 -2.09
C VAL A 91 2.21 -11.05 -1.80
N PHE A 92 0.97 -11.33 -2.19
CA PHE A 92 -0.14 -10.40 -1.99
C PHE A 92 -0.36 -10.09 -0.50
N HIS A 93 -0.57 -8.83 -0.17
CA HIS A 93 -0.63 -8.37 1.22
C HIS A 93 -1.83 -7.50 1.53
N HIS A 94 -2.14 -6.53 0.68
CA HIS A 94 -3.27 -5.65 0.91
C HIS A 94 -3.87 -5.11 -0.39
N VAL A 95 -5.08 -4.58 -0.24
CA VAL A 95 -5.69 -3.68 -1.23
C VAL A 95 -5.81 -2.30 -0.63
N ALA A 96 -5.74 -1.27 -1.48
CA ALA A 96 -5.98 0.11 -1.08
C ALA A 96 -7.21 0.70 -1.76
N VAL A 97 -7.98 1.46 -0.99
CA VAL A 97 -9.09 2.27 -1.47
C VAL A 97 -8.79 3.76 -1.33
N ARG A 98 -9.15 4.51 -2.37
CA ARG A 98 -9.00 5.96 -2.40
C ARG A 98 -10.18 6.66 -1.74
N ARG A 99 -9.89 7.72 -0.96
CA ARG A 99 -10.84 8.73 -0.51
C ARG A 99 -10.29 10.12 -0.82
N ASP A 100 -11.19 11.04 -1.18
CA ASP A 100 -10.83 12.42 -1.49
C ASP A 100 -11.15 13.39 -0.33
N ASP A 101 -11.89 12.92 0.68
CA ASP A 101 -12.18 13.63 1.93
C ASP A 101 -11.62 12.84 3.11
N GLU A 102 -10.61 13.40 3.77
CA GLU A 102 -9.93 12.77 4.91
C GLU A 102 -10.85 12.59 6.12
N ALA A 103 -11.70 13.60 6.41
CA ALA A 103 -12.60 13.53 7.55
C ALA A 103 -13.66 12.45 7.35
N GLN A 104 -14.20 12.35 6.13
CA GLN A 104 -15.11 11.26 5.77
C GLN A 104 -14.41 9.89 5.83
N MET A 105 -13.17 9.79 5.34
CA MET A 105 -12.37 8.56 5.44
C MET A 105 -12.22 8.10 6.89
N ARG A 106 -11.91 9.01 7.81
CA ARG A 106 -11.77 8.71 9.24
C ARG A 106 -13.10 8.25 9.86
N GLN A 107 -14.23 8.84 9.48
CA GLN A 107 -15.54 8.37 9.91
C GLN A 107 -15.83 6.96 9.37
N GLU A 108 -15.54 6.68 8.09
CA GLU A 108 -15.72 5.34 7.50
C GLU A 108 -14.85 4.28 8.19
N ILE A 109 -13.62 4.62 8.57
CA ILE A 109 -12.74 3.74 9.34
C ILE A 109 -13.36 3.42 10.70
N ALA A 110 -13.86 4.43 11.41
CA ALA A 110 -14.52 4.25 12.71
C ALA A 110 -15.79 3.40 12.59
N ASP A 111 -16.61 3.63 11.55
CA ASP A 111 -17.84 2.89 11.30
C ASP A 111 -17.58 1.44 10.88
N LEU A 112 -16.49 1.18 10.15
CA LEU A 112 -16.08 -0.15 9.72
C LEU A 112 -15.62 -1.02 10.91
N GLY A 113 -15.04 -0.40 11.95
CA GLY A 113 -14.76 -1.05 13.23
C GLY A 113 -13.67 -2.13 13.22
N LEU A 114 -12.86 -2.20 12.16
CA LEU A 114 -11.72 -3.12 12.09
C LEU A 114 -10.54 -2.60 12.91
N PRO A 115 -9.69 -3.48 13.47
CA PRO A 115 -8.49 -3.06 14.19
C PRO A 115 -7.54 -2.25 13.30
N VAL A 116 -7.11 -1.08 13.77
CA VAL A 116 -6.04 -0.32 13.12
C VAL A 116 -4.70 -1.00 13.40
N VAL A 117 -3.94 -1.28 12.34
CA VAL A 117 -2.58 -1.83 12.43
C VAL A 117 -1.59 -0.69 12.61
N PHE A 118 -1.62 0.28 11.70
CA PHE A 118 -0.87 1.53 11.78
C PHE A 118 -1.45 2.60 10.86
N GLU A 119 -1.09 3.84 11.13
CA GLU A 119 -1.30 5.00 10.26
C GLU A 119 0.07 5.61 9.91
N GLY A 120 0.23 6.02 8.67
CA GLY A 120 1.34 6.86 8.25
C GLY A 120 0.83 8.12 7.57
N SER A 121 1.58 9.20 7.75
CA SER A 121 1.31 10.48 7.12
C SER A 121 2.61 11.08 6.61
N VAL A 122 2.57 11.51 5.35
CA VAL A 122 3.59 12.31 4.70
C VAL A 122 2.91 13.58 4.15
N PRO A 123 3.65 14.65 3.81
CA PRO A 123 3.03 15.85 3.26
C PRO A 123 2.12 15.52 2.06
N GLY A 124 0.82 15.82 2.19
CA GLY A 124 -0.17 15.62 1.13
C GLY A 124 -0.76 14.21 1.01
N LEU A 125 -0.41 13.27 1.89
CA LEU A 125 -0.93 11.89 1.85
C LEU A 125 -1.03 11.26 3.26
N VAL A 126 -2.16 10.61 3.53
CA VAL A 126 -2.43 9.82 4.73
C VAL A 126 -2.85 8.42 4.30
N PHE A 127 -2.29 7.40 4.93
CA PHE A 127 -2.70 6.02 4.77
C PHE A 127 -2.97 5.36 6.11
N VAL A 128 -4.03 4.54 6.18
CA VAL A 128 -4.45 3.83 7.38
C VAL A 128 -4.66 2.36 7.05
N TYR A 129 -3.87 1.50 7.71
CA TYR A 129 -3.95 0.04 7.57
C TYR A 129 -4.88 -0.54 8.62
N LEU A 130 -5.81 -1.36 8.17
CA LEU A 130 -6.75 -2.10 8.99
C LEU A 130 -6.53 -3.60 8.85
N ASP A 131 -6.72 -4.33 9.94
CA ASP A 131 -6.66 -5.78 9.94
C ASP A 131 -8.00 -6.36 9.47
N ALA A 132 -8.10 -6.60 8.16
CA ALA A 132 -9.25 -7.25 7.54
C ALA A 132 -9.03 -8.76 7.32
N ARG A 133 -7.99 -9.37 7.90
CA ARG A 133 -7.60 -10.74 7.56
C ARG A 133 -8.66 -11.77 7.92
N GLU A 134 -9.45 -11.54 8.97
CA GLU A 134 -10.55 -12.44 9.34
C GLU A 134 -11.70 -12.45 8.32
N SER A 135 -11.89 -11.38 7.54
CA SER A 135 -13.02 -11.24 6.61
C SER A 135 -12.62 -11.26 5.13
N LEU A 136 -11.46 -10.73 4.78
CA LEU A 136 -10.94 -10.63 3.42
C LEU A 136 -9.68 -11.49 3.19
N GLY A 137 -9.05 -12.01 4.25
CA GLY A 137 -7.81 -12.79 4.15
C GLY A 137 -6.55 -11.96 3.92
N HIS A 138 -6.64 -10.62 3.93
CA HIS A 138 -5.54 -9.69 3.72
C HIS A 138 -5.73 -8.41 4.54
N PHE A 139 -4.70 -7.56 4.62
CA PHE A 139 -4.85 -6.23 5.21
C PHE A 139 -5.65 -5.30 4.27
N PHE A 140 -6.26 -4.26 4.81
CA PHE A 140 -7.05 -3.30 4.06
C PHE A 140 -6.56 -1.89 4.32
N GLU A 141 -6.32 -1.12 3.27
CA GLU A 141 -5.77 0.23 3.38
C GLU A 141 -6.77 1.28 2.88
N TYR A 142 -6.96 2.32 3.67
CA TYR A 142 -7.54 3.58 3.21
C TYR A 142 -6.43 4.56 2.89
N VAL A 143 -6.52 5.21 1.73
CA VAL A 143 -5.59 6.27 1.33
C VAL A 143 -6.37 7.53 1.01
N TRP A 144 -5.99 8.62 1.67
CA TRP A 144 -6.34 9.97 1.27
C TRP A 144 -5.09 10.70 0.81
N ALA A 145 -5.21 11.48 -0.26
CA ALA A 145 -4.15 12.36 -0.69
C ALA A 145 -4.72 13.61 -1.36
N ASP A 146 -3.94 14.70 -1.33
CA ASP A 146 -4.22 15.86 -2.17
C ASP A 146 -3.85 15.60 -3.64
N ALA A 147 -4.03 16.60 -4.50
CA ALA A 147 -3.77 16.47 -5.93
C ALA A 147 -2.31 16.13 -6.26
N GLU A 148 -1.34 16.71 -5.53
CA GLU A 148 0.08 16.42 -5.75
C GLU A 148 0.46 15.07 -5.16
N GLY A 149 -0.14 14.66 -4.04
CA GLY A 149 0.01 13.33 -3.48
C GLY A 149 -0.46 12.24 -4.46
N TRP A 150 -1.64 12.38 -5.06
CA TRP A 150 -2.12 11.45 -6.09
C TRP A 150 -1.25 11.44 -7.34
N LYS A 151 -0.71 12.59 -7.75
CA LYS A 151 0.23 12.67 -8.86
C LYS A 151 1.56 11.98 -8.52
N GLY A 152 2.04 12.10 -7.28
CA GLY A 152 3.21 11.37 -6.77
C GLY A 152 3.01 9.85 -6.77
N GLN A 153 1.79 9.39 -6.48
CA GLN A 153 1.37 7.99 -6.62
C GLN A 153 1.24 7.55 -8.09
N GLY A 154 1.45 8.45 -9.06
CA GLY A 154 1.33 8.15 -10.49
C GLY A 154 -0.11 7.98 -10.99
N TRP A 155 -1.09 8.57 -10.30
CA TRP A 155 -2.50 8.46 -10.71
C TRP A 155 -2.67 8.85 -12.19
N PRO A 156 -3.23 7.97 -13.06
CA PRO A 156 -3.26 8.21 -14.49
C PRO A 156 -4.05 9.46 -14.86
N GLU A 157 -3.50 10.24 -15.79
CA GLU A 157 -4.15 11.47 -16.26
C GLU A 157 -5.53 11.16 -16.88
N GLY A 158 -6.54 11.94 -16.50
CA GLY A 158 -7.91 11.77 -16.99
C GLY A 158 -8.67 10.57 -16.41
N LYS A 159 -8.04 9.74 -15.56
CA LYS A 159 -8.74 8.66 -14.86
C LYS A 159 -9.71 9.24 -13.84
N ALA A 160 -11.00 9.03 -14.09
CA ALA A 160 -12.05 9.41 -13.17
C ALA A 160 -11.96 8.60 -11.87
N VAL A 161 -12.22 9.27 -10.74
CA VAL A 161 -12.51 8.58 -9.49
C VAL A 161 -13.89 7.95 -9.67
N LYS A 162 -13.98 6.62 -9.56
CA LYS A 162 -15.27 5.93 -9.62
C LYS A 162 -16.13 6.44 -8.44
N ALA A 163 -17.41 6.69 -8.67
CA ALA A 163 -18.32 7.22 -7.64
C ALA A 163 -18.85 6.09 -6.76
#